data_AF-A0A9E4J2L2-F1
#
_entry.id   AF-A0A9E4J2L2-F1
#
_cell.length_a   1.000
_cell.length_b   1.000
_cell.length_c   1.000
_cell.angle_alpha   90.00
_cell.angle_beta   90.00
_cell.angle_gamma   90.00
#
_symmetry.space_group_name_H-M   'P 1'
#
loop_
_entity.id
_entity.type
_entity.pdbx_description
1 polymer ?
#
loop_
_entity_poly.entity_id
_entity_poly.type
_entity_poly.pdbx_seq_one_letter_code
_entity_poly.pdbx_strand_id
1 'polypeptide(L)'
;MRFVALLAGVCVLLLVPAAGIHAAQPAPAISAQPEPADDLWNFEDDEEEVETWGTLLRDQAGDLLLFVAFAALALVSFFRKSVRLKYVTLVAAVLYLGFAKSQLISVVNIYSVLTGNLPVFRYSLAWYLFAGFTVVSTVLWGRFYCGRVCAYGALTQLLDRVVPARLRVDVPRWLERRAALVKFGLLGATLLYFLLTSDIGAYRYVEPFWMFTRQASTGMWIGLAVLLAATVFVRNLYCRFLCPVGAFLGLLSKLTVFGIKRWSECNTCKICEKTCEWGAIRGPEIVMTECVRCDDCERLYADTAKCPHWIILRRRSDFPQAAR
;
A
#
# COMPACT_ATOMS: atom_id res chain seq x y z
N MET A 1 3.68 18.10 36.74
CA MET A 1 2.46 18.49 37.48
C MET A 1 1.98 19.83 36.94
N ARG A 2 0.72 19.84 36.47
CA ARG A 2 -0.21 20.98 36.34
C ARG A 2 0.22 22.16 35.45
N PHE A 3 -0.32 22.30 34.24
CA PHE A 3 -1.66 22.82 33.85
C PHE A 3 -1.82 24.35 33.97
N VAL A 4 -1.95 24.98 32.79
CA VAL A 4 -3.01 25.95 32.35
C VAL A 4 -2.89 27.39 32.88
N ALA A 5 -2.51 28.36 32.03
CA ALA A 5 -3.29 29.16 31.05
C ALA A 5 -3.80 30.49 31.68
N LEU A 6 -4.04 31.62 31.01
CA LEU A 6 -4.71 31.95 29.76
C LEU A 6 -4.37 33.43 29.40
N LEU A 7 -4.25 33.78 28.12
CA LEU A 7 -5.16 34.67 27.32
C LEU A 7 -4.62 36.06 26.97
N ALA A 8 -4.42 36.25 25.66
CA ALA A 8 -4.75 37.42 24.81
C ALA A 8 -3.87 37.25 23.55
N GLY A 9 -4.34 37.23 22.31
CA GLY A 9 -5.57 37.75 21.74
C GLY A 9 -5.19 38.51 20.46
N VAL A 10 -5.43 37.87 19.31
CA VAL A 10 -5.91 38.48 18.05
C VAL A 10 -4.98 39.42 17.25
N CYS A 11 -5.05 39.24 15.92
CA CYS A 11 -4.64 40.13 14.84
C CYS A 11 -3.13 40.29 14.56
N VAL A 12 -2.71 39.94 13.34
CA VAL A 12 -2.55 40.90 12.23
C VAL A 12 -2.14 40.10 10.97
N LEU A 13 -3.09 40.01 10.04
CA LEU A 13 -2.82 39.86 8.60
C LEU A 13 -2.21 41.18 8.09
N LEU A 14 -1.47 41.10 6.98
CA LEU A 14 -1.11 42.16 6.00
C LEU A 14 0.38 42.53 5.96
N LEU A 15 1.07 42.03 4.94
CA LEU A 15 2.12 42.76 4.22
C LEU A 15 1.96 42.46 2.72
N VAL A 16 1.17 43.30 2.05
CA VAL A 16 1.14 43.48 0.58
C VAL A 16 1.90 44.79 0.31
N PRO A 17 2.88 44.84 -0.61
CA PRO A 17 3.53 46.10 -0.94
C PRO A 17 2.65 46.93 -1.87
N ALA A 18 2.63 48.23 -1.60
CA ALA A 18 1.90 49.26 -2.32
C ALA A 18 2.42 49.44 -3.74
N ALA A 19 1.54 49.30 -4.73
CA ALA A 19 1.75 49.76 -6.10
C ALA A 19 1.03 51.10 -6.29
N GLY A 20 1.78 52.06 -6.84
CA GLY A 20 1.41 53.46 -6.95
C GLY A 20 0.24 53.75 -7.88
N ILE A 21 -0.38 54.89 -7.57
CA ILE A 21 -1.51 55.51 -8.24
C ILE A 21 -0.99 56.06 -9.58
N HIS A 22 -1.58 55.64 -10.71
CA HIS A 22 -1.41 56.32 -12.00
C HIS A 22 -2.73 56.93 -12.42
N ALA A 23 -2.66 58.23 -12.71
CA ALA A 23 -3.75 59.10 -13.11
C ALA A 23 -4.34 58.69 -14.45
N ALA A 24 -5.66 58.83 -14.57
CA ALA A 24 -6.42 58.64 -15.80
C ALA A 24 -5.96 59.63 -16.89
N GLN A 25 -5.66 59.12 -18.09
CA GLN A 25 -5.48 59.91 -19.30
C GLN A 25 -6.76 59.89 -20.15
N PRO A 26 -7.08 60.96 -20.90
CA PRO A 26 -8.33 61.06 -21.65
C PRO A 26 -8.30 60.24 -22.94
N ALA A 27 -9.47 59.75 -23.34
CA ALA A 27 -9.69 58.96 -24.55
C ALA A 27 -9.26 59.71 -25.83
N PRO A 28 -8.55 59.07 -26.77
CA PRO A 28 -8.29 59.67 -28.07
C PRO A 28 -9.51 59.56 -29.01
N ALA A 29 -9.67 60.60 -29.81
CA ALA A 29 -10.73 60.78 -30.79
C ALA A 29 -10.67 59.75 -31.93
N ILE A 30 -11.84 59.28 -32.36
CA ILE A 30 -12.03 58.40 -33.51
C ILE A 30 -11.81 59.22 -34.79
N SER A 31 -10.73 58.93 -35.53
CA SER A 31 -10.56 59.36 -36.91
C SER A 31 -10.65 58.13 -37.82
N ALA A 32 -11.69 58.08 -38.64
CA ALA A 32 -11.88 57.06 -39.66
C ALA A 32 -10.78 57.14 -40.73
N GLN A 33 -10.11 56.02 -40.97
CA GLN A 33 -9.33 55.73 -42.18
C GLN A 33 -9.83 54.39 -42.75
N PRO A 34 -9.82 54.18 -44.08
CA PRO A 34 -10.50 53.06 -44.72
C PRO A 34 -9.73 51.76 -44.49
N GLU A 35 -10.42 50.73 -44.00
CA GLU A 35 -9.88 49.39 -43.82
C GLU A 35 -9.42 48.79 -45.16
N PRO A 36 -8.17 48.32 -45.29
CA PRO A 36 -7.88 47.28 -46.27
C PRO A 36 -8.62 46.02 -45.80
N ALA A 37 -9.24 45.30 -46.73
CA ALA A 37 -10.05 44.12 -46.42
C ALA A 37 -9.23 43.11 -45.60
N ASP A 38 -9.47 43.08 -44.29
CA ASP A 38 -8.91 42.09 -43.39
C ASP A 38 -9.51 40.74 -43.74
N ASP A 39 -8.64 39.79 -44.07
CA ASP A 39 -8.99 38.41 -44.33
C ASP A 39 -9.80 37.84 -43.15
N LEU A 40 -11.11 37.65 -43.37
CA LEU A 40 -12.10 37.07 -42.44
C LEU A 40 -11.83 35.60 -42.06
N TRP A 41 -10.63 35.09 -42.36
CA TRP A 41 -10.14 33.74 -42.10
C TRP A 41 -8.71 33.76 -41.56
N ASN A 42 -8.33 34.77 -40.77
CA ASN A 42 -7.16 34.65 -39.92
C ASN A 42 -7.54 33.72 -38.74
N PHE A 43 -7.49 32.42 -39.00
CA PHE A 43 -7.22 31.48 -37.93
C PHE A 43 -5.82 31.86 -37.43
N GLU A 44 -5.75 32.65 -36.36
CA GLU A 44 -4.62 32.50 -35.46
C GLU A 44 -4.68 31.03 -35.08
N ASP A 45 -3.86 30.22 -35.74
CA ASP A 45 -3.47 28.91 -35.27
C ASP A 45 -2.84 29.18 -33.90
N ASP A 46 -3.67 29.26 -32.86
CA ASP A 46 -3.30 28.79 -31.54
C ASP A 46 -2.88 27.34 -31.81
N GLU A 47 -1.60 27.15 -32.11
CA GLU A 47 -0.96 25.84 -32.19
C GLU A 47 -1.27 25.18 -30.85
N GLU A 48 -2.35 24.40 -30.78
CA GLU A 48 -2.55 23.42 -29.73
C GLU A 48 -1.32 22.52 -29.85
N GLU A 49 -0.27 22.81 -29.07
CA GLU A 49 0.92 21.98 -28.97
C GLU A 49 0.42 20.57 -28.71
N VAL A 50 0.43 19.72 -29.73
CA VAL A 50 -0.03 18.35 -29.63
C VAL A 50 0.89 17.68 -28.63
N GLU A 51 0.42 17.55 -27.37
CA GLU A 51 1.17 16.95 -26.26
C GLU A 51 1.73 15.61 -26.73
N THR A 52 2.99 15.62 -27.15
CA THR A 52 3.63 14.45 -27.73
C THR A 52 3.94 13.49 -26.59
N TRP A 53 3.76 12.18 -26.76
CA TRP A 53 4.08 11.18 -25.72
C TRP A 53 5.47 11.37 -25.07
N GLY A 54 6.42 11.98 -25.79
CA GLY A 54 7.74 12.34 -25.28
C GLY A 54 7.75 13.40 -24.18
N THR A 55 6.86 14.42 -24.21
CA THR A 55 6.79 15.45 -23.16
C THR A 55 6.10 14.91 -21.91
N LEU A 56 4.98 14.20 -22.09
CA LEU A 56 4.25 13.52 -21.00
C LEU A 56 5.13 12.49 -20.26
N LEU A 57 5.87 11.65 -21.00
CA LEU A 57 6.78 10.69 -20.39
C LEU A 57 7.96 11.37 -19.70
N ARG A 58 8.45 12.51 -20.19
CA ARG A 58 9.57 13.24 -19.59
C ARG A 58 9.19 13.82 -18.22
N ASP A 59 7.98 14.35 -18.08
CA ASP A 59 7.46 14.86 -16.81
C ASP A 59 7.20 13.73 -15.80
N GLN A 60 6.72 12.57 -16.27
CA GLN A 60 6.46 11.41 -15.42
C GLN A 60 7.67 10.47 -15.24
N ALA A 61 8.78 10.71 -15.96
CA ALA A 61 9.92 9.79 -16.04
C ALA A 61 10.52 9.50 -14.66
N GLY A 62 10.67 10.53 -13.82
CA GLY A 62 11.23 10.38 -12.48
C GLY A 62 10.40 9.45 -11.61
N ASP A 63 9.08 9.65 -11.61
CA ASP A 63 8.13 8.85 -10.82
C ASP A 63 8.05 7.41 -11.32
N LEU A 64 8.04 7.24 -12.63
CA LEU A 64 8.03 5.94 -13.28
C LEU A 64 9.32 5.16 -12.97
N LEU A 65 10.48 5.83 -13.10
CA LEU A 65 11.78 5.23 -12.81
C LEU A 65 11.90 4.82 -11.34
N LEU A 66 11.51 5.70 -10.41
CA LEU A 66 11.51 5.40 -8.98
C LEU A 66 10.58 4.23 -8.65
N PHE A 67 9.39 4.20 -9.25
CA PHE A 67 8.46 3.08 -9.08
C PHE A 67 9.05 1.76 -9.61
N VAL A 68 9.61 1.76 -10.82
CA VAL A 68 10.24 0.58 -11.42
C VAL A 68 11.43 0.10 -10.58
N ALA A 69 12.27 1.01 -10.10
CA ALA A 69 13.39 0.68 -9.22
C ALA A 69 12.91 0.05 -7.91
N PHE A 70 11.85 0.59 -7.30
CA PHE A 70 11.25 0.04 -6.09
C PHE A 70 10.59 -1.33 -6.34
N ALA A 71 9.85 -1.49 -7.43
CA ALA A 71 9.24 -2.76 -7.82
C ALA A 71 10.31 -3.84 -8.08
N ALA A 72 11.39 -3.49 -8.77
CA ALA A 72 12.54 -4.36 -8.97
C ALA A 72 13.19 -4.76 -7.64
N LEU A 73 13.42 -3.81 -6.73
CA LEU A 73 13.92 -4.10 -5.39
C LEU A 73 13.00 -5.07 -4.64
N ALA A 74 11.68 -4.89 -4.71
CA ALA A 74 10.71 -5.75 -4.06
C ALA A 74 10.72 -7.18 -4.64
N LEU A 75 10.80 -7.32 -5.97
CA LEU A 75 10.91 -8.61 -6.64
C LEU A 75 12.24 -9.31 -6.31
N VAL A 76 13.38 -8.60 -6.44
CA VAL A 76 14.70 -9.14 -6.09
C VAL A 76 14.72 -9.62 -4.64
N SER A 77 14.17 -8.83 -3.72
CA SER A 77 14.07 -9.16 -2.30
C SER A 77 13.22 -10.40 -2.02
N PHE A 78 12.18 -10.64 -2.83
CA PHE A 78 11.32 -11.82 -2.75
C PHE A 78 11.97 -13.07 -3.34
N PHE A 79 12.55 -12.98 -4.55
CA PHE A 79 13.19 -14.14 -5.19
C PHE A 79 14.48 -14.56 -4.51
N ARG A 80 15.31 -13.61 -4.05
CA ARG A 80 16.54 -13.93 -3.29
C ARG A 80 16.25 -14.47 -1.89
N LYS A 81 15.03 -14.30 -1.38
CA LYS A 81 14.59 -14.75 -0.04
C LYS A 81 15.58 -14.36 1.08
N SER A 82 16.25 -13.22 0.93
CA SER A 82 17.26 -12.75 1.89
C SER A 82 16.63 -11.92 2.99
N VAL A 83 17.05 -12.16 4.24
CA VAL A 83 16.60 -11.42 5.42
C VAL A 83 16.96 -9.94 5.31
N ARG A 84 18.19 -9.63 4.89
CA ARG A 84 18.65 -8.24 4.74
C ARG A 84 17.84 -7.50 3.69
N LEU A 85 17.69 -8.09 2.50
CA LEU A 85 16.91 -7.48 1.43
C LEU A 85 15.45 -7.29 1.84
N LYS A 86 14.87 -8.21 2.61
CA LYS A 86 13.50 -8.03 3.12
C LYS A 86 13.40 -6.74 3.91
N TYR A 87 14.21 -6.56 4.96
CA TYR A 87 14.12 -5.37 5.80
C TYR A 87 14.46 -4.08 5.04
N VAL A 88 15.43 -4.10 4.11
CA VAL A 88 15.73 -2.95 3.24
C VAL A 88 14.51 -2.56 2.41
N THR A 89 13.84 -3.54 1.79
CA THR A 89 12.61 -3.30 1.01
C THR A 89 11.48 -2.78 1.91
N LEU A 90 11.31 -3.30 3.13
CA LEU A 90 10.25 -2.84 4.03
C LEU A 90 10.47 -1.38 4.46
N VAL A 91 11.70 -1.00 4.79
CA VAL A 91 12.05 0.40 5.09
C VAL A 91 11.81 1.28 3.87
N ALA A 92 12.25 0.85 2.68
CA ALA A 92 12.00 1.56 1.44
C ALA A 92 10.48 1.71 1.18
N ALA A 93 9.67 0.69 1.44
CA ALA A 93 8.21 0.74 1.25
C ALA A 93 7.57 1.79 2.16
N VAL A 94 7.98 1.85 3.44
CA VAL A 94 7.48 2.85 4.39
C VAL A 94 7.88 4.26 3.97
N LEU A 95 9.15 4.49 3.63
CA LEU A 95 9.65 5.81 3.27
C LEU A 95 9.11 6.30 1.92
N TYR A 96 9.16 5.44 0.90
CA TYR A 96 8.75 5.79 -0.46
C TYR A 96 7.23 5.81 -0.63
N LEU A 97 6.54 4.67 -0.42
CA LEU A 97 5.10 4.59 -0.66
C LEU A 97 4.29 5.21 0.48
N GLY A 98 4.79 5.16 1.71
CA GLY A 98 4.15 5.80 2.86
C GLY A 98 4.34 7.32 2.85
N PHE A 99 5.58 7.80 3.00
CA PHE A 99 5.83 9.23 3.23
C PHE A 99 6.08 10.06 1.96
N ALA A 100 6.80 9.54 0.96
CA ALA A 100 7.18 10.32 -0.21
C ALA A 100 6.04 10.44 -1.23
N LYS A 101 5.45 9.31 -1.63
CA LYS A 101 4.35 9.27 -2.60
C LYS A 101 2.97 9.27 -1.97
N SER A 102 2.81 8.69 -0.77
CA SER A 102 1.51 8.51 -0.12
C SER A 102 0.43 7.86 -1.02
N GLN A 103 0.85 7.10 -2.02
CA GLN A 103 -0.03 6.43 -2.98
C GLN A 103 -0.02 4.93 -2.71
N LEU A 104 -1.09 4.45 -2.09
CA LEU A 104 -1.34 3.03 -1.82
C LEU A 104 -2.57 2.58 -2.60
N ILE A 105 -2.69 1.28 -2.84
CA ILE A 105 -3.94 0.74 -3.40
C ILE A 105 -5.00 0.85 -2.31
N SER A 106 -5.97 1.74 -2.56
CA SER A 106 -7.13 1.99 -1.71
C SER A 106 -8.35 1.21 -2.21
N VAL A 107 -9.34 1.02 -1.36
CA VAL A 107 -10.69 0.57 -1.71
C VAL A 107 -11.28 1.39 -2.85
N VAL A 108 -11.01 2.69 -2.89
CA VAL A 108 -11.51 3.58 -3.96
C VAL A 108 -10.98 3.13 -5.32
N ASN A 109 -9.69 2.75 -5.41
CA ASN A 109 -9.11 2.24 -6.65
C ASN A 109 -9.79 0.95 -7.12
N ILE A 110 -10.20 0.09 -6.18
CA ILE A 110 -10.92 -1.15 -6.49
C ILE A 110 -12.30 -0.82 -7.05
N TYR A 111 -13.01 0.15 -6.45
CA TYR A 111 -14.35 0.55 -6.90
C TYR A 111 -14.34 1.34 -8.21
N SER A 112 -13.33 2.18 -8.44
CA SER A 112 -13.08 2.85 -9.72
C SER A 112 -12.93 1.83 -10.87
N VAL A 113 -12.17 0.76 -10.64
CA VAL A 113 -12.04 -0.33 -11.62
C VAL A 113 -13.38 -1.05 -11.81
N LEU A 114 -14.11 -1.34 -10.73
CA LEU A 114 -15.38 -2.08 -10.79
C LEU A 114 -16.50 -1.31 -11.51
N THR A 115 -16.51 0.01 -11.41
CA THR A 115 -17.51 0.90 -12.05
C THR A 115 -17.09 1.45 -13.40
N GLY A 116 -15.88 1.13 -13.87
CA GLY A 116 -15.33 1.66 -15.11
C GLY A 116 -14.95 3.15 -15.05
N ASN A 117 -15.02 3.77 -13.86
CA ASN A 117 -14.58 5.15 -13.64
C ASN A 117 -13.06 5.18 -13.39
N LEU A 118 -12.30 4.93 -14.45
CA LEU A 118 -10.85 4.90 -14.42
C LEU A 118 -10.26 6.28 -14.73
N PRO A 119 -9.16 6.68 -14.07
CA PRO A 119 -8.49 7.93 -14.36
C PRO A 119 -7.96 7.96 -15.81
N VAL A 120 -7.81 9.14 -16.40
CA VAL A 120 -7.34 9.26 -17.78
C VAL A 120 -5.95 8.63 -17.92
N PHE A 121 -5.82 7.65 -18.82
CA PHE A 121 -4.61 6.82 -18.97
C PHE A 121 -3.34 7.64 -19.16
N ARG A 122 -3.40 8.68 -19.99
CA ARG A 122 -2.25 9.54 -20.35
C ARG A 122 -1.63 10.23 -19.14
N TYR A 123 -2.43 10.61 -18.14
CA TYR A 123 -1.96 11.37 -16.97
C TYR A 123 -1.71 10.49 -15.74
N SER A 124 -2.03 9.20 -15.78
CA SER A 124 -1.99 8.31 -14.60
C SER A 124 -1.16 7.04 -14.81
N LEU A 125 -0.14 7.07 -15.69
CA LEU A 125 0.63 5.89 -16.07
C LEU A 125 1.26 5.16 -14.88
N ALA A 126 1.80 5.89 -13.91
CA ALA A 126 2.37 5.31 -12.69
C ALA A 126 1.33 4.53 -11.85
N TRP A 127 0.09 5.02 -11.78
CA TRP A 127 -1.00 4.33 -11.08
C TRP A 127 -1.37 3.03 -11.80
N TYR A 128 -1.47 3.05 -13.13
CA TYR A 128 -1.77 1.85 -13.91
C TYR A 128 -0.68 0.80 -13.77
N LEU A 129 0.59 1.22 -13.82
CA LEU A 129 1.71 0.32 -13.62
C LEU A 129 1.70 -0.29 -12.22
N PHE A 130 1.37 0.51 -11.20
CA PHE A 130 1.27 0.04 -9.82
C PHE A 130 0.09 -0.92 -9.59
N ALA A 131 -1.09 -0.60 -10.13
CA ALA A 131 -2.27 -1.45 -10.08
C ALA A 131 -2.03 -2.76 -10.83
N GLY A 132 -1.50 -2.70 -12.05
CA GLY A 132 -1.12 -3.86 -12.85
C GLY A 132 -0.09 -4.74 -12.14
N PHE A 133 0.98 -4.15 -11.62
CA PHE A 133 1.98 -4.86 -10.81
C PHE A 133 1.34 -5.55 -9.60
N THR A 134 0.43 -4.87 -8.90
CA THR A 134 -0.26 -5.41 -7.73
C THR A 134 -1.14 -6.60 -8.10
N VAL A 135 -1.96 -6.49 -9.15
CA VAL A 135 -2.85 -7.57 -9.60
C VAL A 135 -2.04 -8.76 -10.12
N VAL A 136 -1.08 -8.52 -11.03
CA VAL A 136 -0.25 -9.58 -11.62
C VAL A 136 0.55 -10.30 -10.54
N SER A 137 1.25 -9.57 -9.67
CA SER A 137 1.99 -10.20 -8.56
C SER A 137 1.05 -10.95 -7.60
N THR A 138 -0.18 -10.46 -7.41
CA THR A 138 -1.18 -11.12 -6.56
C THR A 138 -1.66 -12.44 -7.13
N VAL A 139 -1.93 -12.50 -8.43
CA VAL A 139 -2.35 -13.73 -9.12
C VAL A 139 -1.18 -14.72 -9.26
N LEU A 140 0.05 -14.24 -9.47
CA LEU A 140 1.19 -15.14 -9.60
C LEU A 140 1.60 -15.75 -8.25
N TRP A 141 1.79 -14.92 -7.21
CA TRP A 141 2.37 -15.39 -5.95
C TRP A 141 1.45 -15.28 -4.74
N GLY A 142 0.23 -14.76 -4.85
CA GLY A 142 -0.62 -14.44 -3.71
C GLY A 142 -0.35 -13.04 -3.22
N ARG A 143 -0.74 -12.66 -2.00
CA ARG A 143 -0.77 -11.27 -1.52
C ARG A 143 0.63 -10.62 -1.30
N PHE A 144 1.54 -10.74 -2.27
CA PHE A 144 2.87 -10.15 -2.34
C PHE A 144 2.85 -8.64 -2.06
N TYR A 145 1.84 -7.93 -2.58
CA TYR A 145 1.64 -6.52 -2.30
C TYR A 145 1.62 -6.24 -0.80
N CYS A 146 0.81 -6.99 -0.04
CA CYS A 146 0.70 -6.80 1.42
C CYS A 146 2.01 -7.12 2.14
N GLY A 147 2.80 -8.08 1.62
CA GLY A 147 4.03 -8.54 2.25
C GLY A 147 5.26 -7.67 1.98
N ARG A 148 5.42 -7.13 0.76
CA ARG A 148 6.67 -6.45 0.34
C ARG A 148 6.50 -5.00 -0.12
N VAL A 149 5.28 -4.58 -0.46
CA VAL A 149 5.03 -3.31 -1.17
C VAL A 149 4.22 -2.34 -0.30
N CYS A 150 3.16 -2.83 0.34
CA CYS A 150 2.28 -2.00 1.18
C CYS A 150 3.05 -1.39 2.35
N ALA A 151 3.05 -0.05 2.45
CA ALA A 151 3.74 0.68 3.51
C ALA A 151 3.24 0.29 4.91
N TYR A 152 1.93 0.16 5.12
CA TYR A 152 1.39 -0.23 6.43
C TYR A 152 1.76 -1.68 6.78
N GLY A 153 1.64 -2.61 5.82
CA GLY A 153 2.07 -4.00 6.04
C GLY A 153 3.58 -4.14 6.28
N ALA A 154 4.37 -3.25 5.69
CA ALA A 154 5.80 -3.15 5.95
C ALA A 154 6.10 -2.57 7.32
N LEU A 155 5.38 -1.52 7.73
CA LEU A 155 5.46 -0.93 9.05
C LEU A 155 5.17 -1.97 10.14
N THR A 156 4.08 -2.74 10.03
CA THR A 156 3.74 -3.74 11.06
C THR A 156 4.75 -4.88 11.15
N GLN A 157 5.34 -5.31 10.03
CA GLN A 157 6.45 -6.28 10.02
C GLN A 157 7.73 -5.71 10.66
N LEU A 158 8.05 -4.44 10.39
CA LEU A 158 9.17 -3.76 11.05
C LEU A 158 8.93 -3.64 12.55
N LEU A 159 7.71 -3.31 12.98
CA LEU A 159 7.33 -3.29 14.39
C LEU A 159 7.50 -4.65 15.05
N ASP A 160 7.19 -5.77 14.37
CA ASP A 160 7.36 -7.11 14.97
C ASP A 160 8.81 -7.43 15.30
N ARG A 161 9.77 -6.88 14.54
CA ARG A 161 11.19 -7.05 14.84
C ARG A 161 11.65 -6.24 16.05
N VAL A 162 10.99 -5.13 16.36
CA VAL A 162 11.37 -4.19 17.43
C VAL A 162 10.63 -4.49 18.73
N VAL A 163 9.35 -4.86 18.65
CA VAL A 163 8.50 -5.12 19.82
C VAL A 163 8.86 -6.47 20.46
N PRO A 164 9.19 -6.51 21.76
CA PRO A 164 9.55 -7.75 22.43
C PRO A 164 8.36 -8.70 22.56
N ALA A 165 8.62 -10.00 22.44
CA ALA A 165 7.59 -11.05 22.50
C ALA A 165 6.73 -11.02 23.78
N ARG A 166 7.27 -10.53 24.91
CA ARG A 166 6.54 -10.42 26.19
C ARG A 166 5.35 -9.46 26.17
N LEU A 167 5.34 -8.48 25.26
CA LEU A 167 4.22 -7.55 25.10
C LEU A 167 3.15 -8.10 24.15
N ARG A 168 3.46 -9.20 23.44
CA ARG A 168 2.56 -9.80 22.46
C ARG A 168 1.51 -10.65 23.17
N VAL A 169 0.26 -10.48 22.76
CA VAL A 169 -0.88 -11.28 23.18
C VAL A 169 -1.30 -12.18 22.03
N ASP A 170 -1.21 -13.49 22.23
CA ASP A 170 -1.68 -14.47 21.27
C ASP A 170 -3.21 -14.62 21.38
N VAL A 171 -3.90 -14.31 20.30
CA VAL A 171 -5.37 -14.41 20.21
C VAL A 171 -5.74 -15.88 20.00
N PRO A 172 -6.72 -16.42 20.75
CA PRO A 172 -7.14 -17.81 20.57
C PRO A 172 -7.71 -18.04 19.17
N ARG A 173 -7.43 -19.22 18.61
CA ARG A 173 -7.70 -19.55 17.18
C ARG A 173 -9.16 -19.42 16.76
N TRP A 174 -10.11 -19.61 17.66
CA TRP A 174 -11.53 -19.46 17.36
C TRP A 174 -11.90 -17.98 17.16
N LEU A 175 -11.36 -17.10 18.01
CA LEU A 175 -11.59 -15.66 17.95
C LEU A 175 -10.87 -15.06 16.74
N GLU A 176 -9.65 -15.49 16.49
CA GLU A 176 -8.89 -15.12 15.28
C GLU A 176 -9.70 -15.41 14.00
N ARG A 177 -10.29 -16.61 13.89
CA ARG A 177 -11.08 -17.00 12.73
C ARG A 177 -12.33 -16.13 12.54
N ARG A 178 -13.04 -15.81 13.62
CA ARG A 178 -14.22 -14.94 13.57
C ARG A 178 -13.86 -13.49 13.27
N ALA A 179 -12.83 -12.97 13.93
CA ALA A 179 -12.34 -11.61 13.70
C ALA A 179 -11.80 -11.43 12.28
N ALA A 180 -11.19 -12.46 11.69
CA ALA A 180 -10.75 -12.41 10.29
C ALA A 180 -11.92 -12.28 9.29
N LEU A 181 -13.16 -12.59 9.69
CA LEU A 181 -14.35 -12.35 8.85
C LEU A 181 -14.75 -10.87 8.83
N VAL A 182 -14.38 -10.10 9.86
CA VAL A 182 -14.76 -8.69 9.99
C VAL A 182 -14.27 -7.86 8.80
N LYS A 183 -13.03 -8.06 8.31
CA LYS A 183 -12.52 -7.34 7.13
C LYS A 183 -13.32 -7.63 5.85
N PHE A 184 -13.92 -8.82 5.71
CA PHE A 184 -14.77 -9.16 4.57
C PHE A 184 -16.15 -8.52 4.72
N GLY A 185 -16.70 -8.50 5.94
CA GLY A 185 -17.90 -7.73 6.26
C GLY A 185 -17.70 -6.24 6.00
N LEU A 186 -16.55 -5.69 6.39
CA LEU A 186 -16.19 -4.29 6.14
C LEU A 186 -16.07 -4.01 4.65
N LEU A 187 -15.40 -4.88 3.87
CA LEU A 187 -15.34 -4.76 2.41
C LEU A 187 -16.73 -4.75 1.76
N GLY A 188 -17.63 -5.61 2.23
CA GLY A 188 -19.03 -5.65 1.75
C GLY A 188 -19.80 -4.40 2.13
N ALA A 189 -19.65 -3.91 3.36
CA ALA A 189 -20.29 -2.69 3.84
C ALA A 189 -19.79 -1.44 3.10
N THR A 190 -18.48 -1.33 2.87
CA THR A 190 -17.87 -0.22 2.12
C THR A 190 -18.33 -0.23 0.66
N LEU A 191 -18.53 -1.42 0.07
CA LEU A 191 -19.03 -1.57 -1.29
C LEU A 191 -20.50 -1.16 -1.36
N LEU A 192 -21.32 -1.62 -0.41
CA LEU A 192 -22.73 -1.24 -0.33
C LEU A 192 -22.89 0.28 -0.15
N TYR A 193 -22.11 0.90 0.74
CA TYR A 193 -22.10 2.35 0.92
C TYR A 193 -21.75 3.08 -0.39
N PHE A 194 -20.77 2.56 -1.15
CA PHE A 194 -20.38 3.13 -2.43
C PHE A 194 -21.54 3.13 -3.41
N LEU A 195 -22.21 1.98 -3.54
CA LEU A 195 -23.31 1.79 -4.48
C LEU A 195 -24.55 2.64 -4.13
N LEU A 196 -24.73 2.98 -2.85
CA LEU A 196 -25.87 3.77 -2.39
C LEU A 196 -25.63 5.28 -2.45
N THR A 197 -24.41 5.75 -2.16
CA THR A 197 -24.12 7.17 -1.97
C THR A 197 -23.22 7.77 -3.03
N SER A 198 -22.43 6.93 -3.73
CA SER A 198 -21.33 7.33 -4.60
C SER A 198 -20.32 8.27 -3.93
N ASP A 199 -20.34 8.38 -2.59
CA ASP A 199 -19.48 9.29 -1.83
C ASP A 199 -18.15 8.61 -1.48
N ILE A 200 -17.06 9.22 -1.93
CA ILE A 200 -15.69 8.74 -1.73
C ILE A 200 -15.12 9.24 -0.39
N GLY A 201 -15.71 10.28 0.20
CA GLY A 201 -15.18 10.94 1.40
C GLY A 201 -15.13 10.03 2.63
N ALA A 202 -16.12 9.15 2.80
CA ALA A 202 -16.21 8.25 3.95
C ALA A 202 -15.06 7.24 4.04
N TYR A 203 -14.44 6.83 2.92
CA TYR A 203 -13.38 5.82 2.91
C TYR A 203 -12.10 6.26 3.59
N ARG A 204 -11.87 7.57 3.72
CA ARG A 204 -10.70 8.14 4.41
C ARG A 204 -10.62 7.73 5.88
N TYR A 205 -11.77 7.43 6.51
CA TYR A 205 -11.84 7.00 7.91
C TYR A 205 -11.64 5.50 8.10
N VAL A 206 -11.92 4.70 7.05
CA VAL A 206 -11.80 3.25 7.08
C VAL A 206 -10.34 2.82 6.87
N GLU A 207 -9.59 3.61 6.09
CA GLU A 207 -8.23 3.29 5.69
C GLU A 207 -7.19 4.17 6.39
N PRO A 208 -6.30 3.60 7.22
CA PRO A 208 -5.24 4.35 7.90
C PRO A 208 -4.16 4.85 6.93
N PHE A 209 -4.22 4.50 5.65
CA PHE A 209 -3.27 4.94 4.62
C PHE A 209 -3.31 6.45 4.39
N TRP A 210 -4.51 7.05 4.45
CA TRP A 210 -4.68 8.50 4.32
C TRP A 210 -4.03 9.26 5.48
N MET A 211 -3.73 8.58 6.59
CA MET A 211 -3.08 9.16 7.77
C MET A 211 -1.57 9.37 7.56
N PHE A 212 -0.95 8.74 6.56
CA PHE A 212 0.45 9.03 6.16
C PHE A 212 0.56 10.25 5.25
N THR A 213 -0.56 10.68 4.65
CA THR A 213 -0.58 11.97 3.98
C THR A 213 -0.39 13.05 5.04
N ARG A 214 0.51 14.01 4.83
CA ARG A 214 0.77 15.10 5.80
C ARG A 214 -0.42 16.05 6.02
N GLN A 215 -1.59 15.71 5.47
CA GLN A 215 -2.83 16.48 5.50
C GLN A 215 -3.92 15.79 6.37
N ALA A 216 -3.53 14.87 7.24
CA ALA A 216 -4.48 14.17 8.12
C ALA A 216 -5.00 15.06 9.26
N SER A 217 -6.31 14.97 9.53
CA SER A 217 -6.97 15.68 10.63
C SER A 217 -6.55 15.11 11.99
N THR A 218 -6.76 15.85 13.09
CA THR A 218 -6.41 15.40 14.45
C THR A 218 -7.05 14.05 14.80
N GLY A 219 -8.31 13.83 14.40
CA GLY A 219 -9.01 12.57 14.64
C GLY A 219 -8.35 11.38 13.90
N MET A 220 -7.86 11.61 12.68
CA MET A 220 -7.14 10.60 11.91
C MET A 220 -5.81 10.22 12.57
N TRP A 221 -5.04 11.19 13.08
CA TRP A 221 -3.81 10.91 13.82
C TRP A 221 -4.05 10.12 15.11
N ILE A 222 -5.13 10.43 15.84
CA ILE A 222 -5.54 9.66 17.02
C ILE A 222 -5.89 8.22 16.62
N GLY A 223 -6.67 8.05 15.54
CA GLY A 223 -7.00 6.73 15.01
C GLY A 223 -5.77 5.91 14.64
N LEU A 224 -4.79 6.52 13.94
CA LEU A 224 -3.53 5.87 13.60
C LEU A 224 -2.77 5.45 14.86
N ALA A 225 -2.63 6.35 15.83
CA ALA A 225 -1.91 6.09 17.08
C ALA A 225 -2.55 4.94 17.86
N VAL A 226 -3.88 4.89 17.93
CA VAL A 226 -4.63 3.80 18.57
C VAL A 226 -4.40 2.48 17.83
N LEU A 227 -4.48 2.46 16.49
CA LEU A 227 -4.25 1.25 15.70
C LEU A 227 -2.80 0.75 15.82
N LEU A 228 -1.82 1.65 15.83
CA LEU A 228 -0.41 1.30 16.03
C LEU A 228 -0.17 0.76 17.44
N ALA A 229 -0.73 1.42 18.47
CA ALA A 229 -0.65 0.94 19.85
C ALA A 229 -1.31 -0.44 20.00
N ALA A 230 -2.49 -0.66 19.43
CA ALA A 230 -3.14 -1.96 19.40
C ALA A 230 -2.28 -3.02 18.68
N THR A 231 -1.57 -2.61 17.63
CA THR A 231 -0.65 -3.48 16.88
C THR A 231 0.58 -3.89 17.70
N VAL A 232 0.94 -3.18 18.77
CA VAL A 232 2.00 -3.61 19.71
C VAL A 232 1.57 -4.86 20.47
N PHE A 233 0.32 -4.90 20.96
CA PHE A 233 -0.20 -6.04 21.70
C PHE A 233 -0.59 -7.19 20.78
N VAL A 234 -1.35 -6.90 19.73
CA VAL A 234 -1.85 -7.92 18.78
C VAL A 234 -1.18 -7.73 17.43
N ARG A 235 -0.41 -8.74 17.01
CA ARG A 235 0.32 -8.73 15.74
C ARG A 235 -0.60 -8.43 14.55
N ASN A 236 -0.20 -7.45 13.75
CA ASN A 236 -0.82 -7.11 12.47
C ASN A 236 -2.34 -6.85 12.55
N LEU A 237 -2.84 -6.32 13.68
CA LEU A 237 -4.27 -6.22 14.01
C LEU A 237 -5.12 -5.63 12.87
N TYR A 238 -4.73 -4.46 12.33
CA TYR A 238 -5.46 -3.82 11.24
C TYR A 238 -5.47 -4.69 9.96
N CYS A 239 -4.29 -5.12 9.50
CA CYS A 239 -4.17 -5.93 8.27
C CYS A 239 -4.87 -7.30 8.36
N ARG A 240 -4.99 -7.85 9.58
CA ARG A 240 -5.59 -9.17 9.84
C ARG A 240 -7.11 -9.10 9.98
N PHE A 241 -7.64 -8.06 10.61
CA PHE A 241 -9.05 -8.01 10.99
C PHE A 241 -9.87 -6.85 10.39
N LEU A 242 -9.23 -5.74 10.00
CA LEU A 242 -9.95 -4.54 9.55
C LEU A 242 -9.68 -4.16 8.09
N CYS A 243 -8.57 -4.58 7.48
CA CYS A 243 -8.16 -4.05 6.18
C CYS A 243 -9.03 -4.56 5.01
N PRO A 244 -9.87 -3.70 4.37
CA PRO A 244 -10.76 -4.11 3.28
C PRO A 244 -9.99 -4.42 1.98
N VAL A 245 -8.94 -3.64 1.66
CA VAL A 245 -8.03 -3.93 0.53
C VAL A 245 -7.36 -5.30 0.72
N GLY A 246 -6.96 -5.60 1.94
CA GLY A 246 -6.39 -6.90 2.31
C GLY A 246 -7.39 -8.04 2.14
N ALA A 247 -8.67 -7.81 2.42
CA ALA A 247 -9.74 -8.77 2.17
C ALA A 247 -9.93 -9.03 0.67
N PHE A 248 -10.00 -7.98 -0.14
CA PHE A 248 -10.13 -8.09 -1.60
C PHE A 248 -8.94 -8.85 -2.22
N LEU A 249 -7.71 -8.43 -1.92
CA LEU A 249 -6.51 -9.13 -2.40
C LEU A 249 -6.41 -10.57 -1.85
N GLY A 250 -6.99 -10.83 -0.67
CA GLY A 250 -7.08 -12.18 -0.12
C GLY A 250 -8.05 -13.09 -0.86
N LEU A 251 -9.15 -12.54 -1.40
CA LEU A 251 -10.01 -13.29 -2.31
C LEU A 251 -9.28 -13.57 -3.63
N LEU A 252 -8.60 -12.56 -4.17
CA LEU A 252 -7.82 -12.69 -5.40
C LEU A 252 -6.69 -13.72 -5.26
N SER A 253 -6.07 -13.81 -4.08
CA SER A 253 -5.03 -14.79 -3.79
C SER A 253 -5.51 -16.24 -3.66
N LYS A 254 -6.79 -16.54 -3.90
CA LYS A 254 -7.22 -17.93 -4.14
C LYS A 254 -6.88 -18.41 -5.55
N LEU A 255 -6.68 -17.49 -6.49
CA LEU A 255 -6.33 -17.79 -7.89
C LEU A 255 -4.82 -17.96 -8.10
N THR A 256 -4.06 -18.18 -7.02
CA THR A 256 -2.60 -18.13 -7.08
C THR A 256 -2.02 -19.31 -7.83
N VAL A 257 -1.15 -19.01 -8.80
CA VAL A 257 -0.47 -20.04 -9.59
C VAL A 257 0.67 -20.68 -8.80
N PHE A 258 1.51 -19.88 -8.14
CA PHE A 258 2.68 -20.37 -7.42
C PHE A 258 2.44 -20.48 -5.90
N GLY A 259 1.81 -21.57 -5.49
CA GLY A 259 1.58 -21.88 -4.07
C GLY A 259 2.86 -22.14 -3.26
N ILE A 260 2.75 -22.03 -1.93
CA ILE A 260 3.83 -22.40 -1.00
C ILE A 260 3.92 -23.94 -0.93
N LYS A 261 5.10 -24.49 -1.22
CA LYS A 261 5.35 -25.95 -1.16
C LYS A 261 5.47 -26.44 0.29
N ARG A 262 5.09 -27.70 0.53
CA ARG A 262 5.23 -28.40 1.81
C ARG A 262 5.63 -29.85 1.61
N TRP A 263 6.40 -30.36 2.56
CA TRP A 263 6.76 -31.77 2.63
C TRP A 263 5.67 -32.58 3.35
N SER A 264 5.71 -33.90 3.23
CA SER A 264 4.75 -34.80 3.90
C SER A 264 4.93 -34.78 5.43
N GLU A 265 6.13 -34.52 5.93
CA GLU A 265 6.43 -34.39 7.36
C GLU A 265 5.93 -33.07 7.96
N CYS A 266 5.47 -32.12 7.13
CA CYS A 266 4.86 -30.87 7.61
C CYS A 266 3.51 -31.08 8.32
N ASN A 267 2.92 -32.28 8.25
CA ASN A 267 1.69 -32.61 8.99
C ASN A 267 1.90 -32.65 10.51
N THR A 268 3.09 -33.04 10.97
CA THR A 268 3.44 -33.11 12.40
C THR A 268 4.29 -31.93 12.86
N CYS A 269 5.10 -31.37 11.95
CA CYS A 269 5.95 -30.21 12.25
C CYS A 269 5.13 -28.90 12.32
N LYS A 270 5.26 -28.16 13.44
CA LYS A 270 4.59 -26.86 13.65
C LYS A 270 5.53 -25.64 13.63
N ILE A 271 6.76 -25.78 13.13
CA ILE A 271 7.76 -24.70 13.15
C ILE A 271 7.29 -23.51 12.31
N CYS A 272 6.83 -23.76 11.08
CA CYS A 272 6.29 -22.71 10.21
C CYS A 272 5.01 -22.09 10.77
N GLU A 273 4.18 -22.87 11.46
CA GLU A 273 2.97 -22.36 12.14
C GLU A 273 3.34 -21.36 13.23
N LYS A 274 4.28 -21.73 14.11
CA LYS A 274 4.74 -20.85 15.21
C LYS A 274 5.47 -19.61 14.73
N THR A 275 6.17 -19.70 13.60
CA THR A 275 6.91 -18.57 13.02
C THR A 275 6.00 -17.59 12.25
N CYS A 276 4.79 -18.01 11.86
CA CYS A 276 3.91 -17.18 11.05
C CYS A 276 3.30 -16.03 11.86
N GLU A 277 3.88 -14.84 11.77
CA GLU A 277 3.41 -13.60 12.42
C GLU A 277 1.99 -13.18 11.99
N TRP A 278 1.51 -13.72 10.87
CA TRP A 278 0.20 -13.43 10.29
C TRP A 278 -0.89 -14.42 10.71
N GLY A 279 -0.51 -15.56 11.30
CA GLY A 279 -1.45 -16.62 11.69
C GLY A 279 -2.09 -17.39 10.52
N ALA A 280 -1.57 -17.25 9.29
CA ALA A 280 -2.14 -17.85 8.09
C ALA A 280 -1.94 -19.38 8.00
N ILE A 281 -1.04 -19.96 8.79
CA ILE A 281 -0.72 -21.38 8.79
C ILE A 281 -1.48 -22.09 9.91
N ARG A 282 -2.15 -23.21 9.59
CA ARG A 282 -2.92 -24.04 10.53
C ARG A 282 -2.53 -25.50 10.33
N GLY A 283 -1.58 -26.00 11.12
CA GLY A 283 -0.99 -27.31 10.88
C GLY A 283 -0.48 -27.44 9.44
N PRO A 284 -0.96 -28.42 8.65
CA PRO A 284 -0.54 -28.62 7.27
C PRO A 284 -1.18 -27.65 6.26
N GLU A 285 -2.25 -26.96 6.62
CA GLU A 285 -2.97 -26.07 5.71
C GLU A 285 -2.42 -24.63 5.77
N ILE A 286 -2.38 -23.97 4.62
CA ILE A 286 -2.11 -22.53 4.50
C ILE A 286 -3.37 -21.85 4.01
N VAL A 287 -3.93 -20.97 4.84
CA VAL A 287 -5.08 -20.17 4.49
C VAL A 287 -4.62 -19.02 3.61
N MET A 288 -4.75 -19.20 2.29
CA MET A 288 -4.22 -18.24 1.31
C MET A 288 -4.83 -16.85 1.44
N THR A 289 -6.07 -16.73 1.88
CA THR A 289 -6.73 -15.43 2.10
C THR A 289 -6.05 -14.60 3.20
N GLU A 290 -5.40 -15.25 4.16
CA GLU A 290 -4.69 -14.61 5.27
C GLU A 290 -3.19 -14.46 5.01
N CYS A 291 -2.61 -15.32 4.16
CA CYS A 291 -1.18 -15.33 3.87
C CYS A 291 -0.77 -14.08 3.06
N VAL A 292 0.09 -13.24 3.64
CA VAL A 292 0.65 -12.06 2.94
C VAL A 292 1.92 -12.35 2.14
N ARG A 293 2.36 -13.62 2.09
CA ARG A 293 3.57 -14.04 1.37
C ARG A 293 4.83 -13.27 1.78
N CYS A 294 5.06 -13.18 3.08
CA CYS A 294 6.25 -12.59 3.71
C CYS A 294 7.51 -13.49 3.69
N ASP A 295 7.45 -14.64 2.99
CA ASP A 295 8.52 -15.62 2.72
C ASP A 295 9.30 -16.21 3.92
N ASP A 296 8.94 -15.90 5.18
CA ASP A 296 9.62 -16.45 6.35
C ASP A 296 9.49 -17.98 6.45
N CYS A 297 8.29 -18.51 6.17
CA CYS A 297 8.06 -19.96 6.15
C CYS A 297 8.79 -20.66 4.98
N GLU A 298 8.98 -19.97 3.85
CA GLU A 298 9.70 -20.51 2.70
C GLU A 298 11.21 -20.54 2.93
N ARG A 299 11.75 -19.55 3.66
CA ARG A 299 13.14 -19.56 4.12
C ARG A 299 13.39 -20.71 5.08
N LEU A 300 12.49 -20.91 6.05
CA LEU A 300 12.58 -22.04 6.97
C LEU A 300 12.47 -23.39 6.25
N TYR A 301 11.60 -23.49 5.25
CA TYR A 301 11.48 -24.68 4.41
C TYR A 301 12.79 -25.03 3.68
N ALA A 302 13.52 -24.01 3.21
CA ALA A 302 14.79 -24.16 2.50
C ALA A 302 16.01 -24.29 3.43
N ASP A 303 15.88 -23.97 4.72
CA ASP A 303 16.98 -23.98 5.69
C ASP A 303 17.31 -25.42 6.11
N THR A 304 18.45 -25.93 5.63
CA THR A 304 18.90 -27.32 5.88
C THR A 304 19.28 -27.59 7.34
N ALA A 305 19.52 -26.54 8.13
CA ALA A 305 19.87 -26.65 9.54
C ALA A 305 18.66 -26.60 10.47
N LYS A 306 17.55 -25.99 10.04
CA LYS A 306 16.35 -25.80 10.88
C LYS A 306 15.16 -26.66 10.50
N CYS A 307 14.99 -26.98 9.22
CA CYS A 307 13.85 -27.78 8.77
C CYS A 307 14.04 -29.26 9.19
N PRO A 308 13.09 -29.86 9.94
CA PRO A 308 13.22 -31.25 10.37
C PRO A 308 13.39 -32.25 9.22
N HIS A 309 12.77 -31.98 8.06
CA HIS A 309 12.93 -32.82 6.87
C HIS A 309 14.41 -32.95 6.44
N TRP A 310 15.12 -31.83 6.33
CA TRP A 310 16.54 -31.83 5.96
C TRP A 310 17.43 -32.44 7.04
N ILE A 311 17.09 -32.24 8.32
CA ILE A 311 17.82 -32.85 9.44
C ILE A 311 17.67 -34.37 9.43
N ILE A 312 16.47 -34.88 9.16
CA ILE A 312 16.21 -36.32 9.06
C ILE A 312 16.96 -36.92 7.88
N LEU A 313 16.93 -36.27 6.70
CA LEU A 313 17.66 -36.73 5.52
C LEU A 313 19.17 -36.78 5.76
N ARG A 314 19.75 -35.74 6.40
CA ARG A 314 21.17 -35.72 6.74
C ARG A 314 21.52 -36.82 7.75
N ARG A 315 20.73 -37.00 8.80
CA ARG A 315 20.98 -38.07 9.79
C ARG A 315 20.88 -39.47 9.16
N ARG A 316 19.96 -39.66 8.20
CA ARG A 316 19.83 -40.94 7.47
C ARG A 316 21.03 -41.21 6.56
N SER A 317 21.59 -40.17 5.92
CA SER A 317 22.84 -40.33 5.14
C SER A 317 24.05 -40.62 6.01
N ASP A 318 24.10 -40.05 7.22
CA ASP A 318 25.21 -40.25 8.16
C ASP A 318 25.21 -41.64 8.81
N PHE A 319 24.04 -42.28 8.94
CA PHE A 319 23.88 -43.61 9.54
C PHE A 319 23.08 -44.58 8.64
N PRO A 320 23.65 -45.06 7.52
CA PRO A 320 22.93 -45.94 6.59
C PRO A 320 22.47 -47.27 7.21
N GLN A 321 23.15 -47.72 8.26
CA GLN A 321 22.94 -49.04 8.88
C GLN A 321 21.72 -49.10 9.83
N ALA A 322 21.20 -47.96 10.28
CA ALA A 322 20.03 -47.89 11.18
C ALA A 322 18.67 -47.85 10.44
N ALA A 323 18.69 -47.91 9.10
CA ALA A 323 17.52 -47.82 8.24
C ALA A 323 17.08 -49.17 7.65
N ARG A 324 17.67 -50.29 8.10
CA ARG A 324 17.18 -51.65 7.87
C ARG A 324 16.40 -52.14 9.08
#